data_AF-A0A7Y5VR26-F1
#
_entry.id   AF-A0A7Y5VR26-F1
#
_cell.length_a   1.000
_cell.length_b   1.000
_cell.length_c   1.000
_cell.angle_alpha   90.00
_cell.angle_beta   90.00
_cell.angle_gamma   90.00
#
_symmetry.space_group_name_H-M   'P 1'
#
loop_
_entity.id
_entity.type
_entity.pdbx_description
1 polymer ?
#
loop_
_entity_poly.entity_id
_entity_poly.type
_entity_poly.pdbx_seq_one_letter_code
_entity_poly.pdbx_strand_id
1 'polypeptide(L)'
;MTYDATHRVTVMFGGDNSGGNGNLADTWQYVSSPTITNPPVSQATCEGGAVTFAAVISGSAPLTFQWRRGLINLTDGGHIFGAETAALTIDPVTISDAAPDYNLVVSNAAGSITTADVALSVYATGSGDANGDGLLTAEDVAPFASFLLAGGPPGPGFCAGDMNADGQLDALDIQPFVSALISP
;
A
#
# COMPACT_ATOMS: atom_id res chain seq x y z
N MET A 1 17.55 3.82 -35.17
CA MET A 1 16.90 3.59 -33.87
C MET A 1 15.41 3.76 -34.05
N THR A 2 14.60 2.81 -33.58
CA THR A 2 13.14 2.97 -33.50
C THR A 2 12.68 2.65 -32.08
N TYR A 3 11.69 3.37 -31.57
CA TYR A 3 11.10 3.09 -30.26
C TYR A 3 9.87 2.21 -30.44
N ASP A 4 9.84 1.08 -29.75
CA ASP A 4 8.67 0.22 -29.63
C ASP A 4 7.87 0.67 -28.41
N ALA A 5 6.73 1.33 -28.67
CA ALA A 5 5.84 1.82 -27.61
C ALA A 5 5.08 0.69 -26.89
N THR A 6 4.89 -0.46 -27.54
CA THR A 6 4.20 -1.61 -26.97
C THR A 6 5.08 -2.29 -25.92
N HIS A 7 6.36 -2.48 -26.23
CA HIS A 7 7.32 -3.09 -25.30
C HIS A 7 8.09 -2.07 -24.45
N ARG A 8 7.91 -0.77 -24.70
CA ARG A 8 8.63 0.35 -24.05
C ARG A 8 10.15 0.22 -24.15
N VAL A 9 10.63 -0.06 -25.36
CA VAL A 9 12.04 -0.37 -25.60
C VAL A 9 12.56 0.35 -26.85
N THR A 10 13.82 0.79 -26.80
CA THR A 10 14.53 1.29 -27.98
C THR A 10 15.28 0.16 -28.68
N VAL A 11 15.02 0.02 -29.98
CA VAL A 11 15.66 -0.96 -30.86
C VAL A 11 16.73 -0.25 -31.70
N MET A 12 17.95 -0.78 -31.67
CA MET A 12 19.07 -0.34 -32.50
C MET A 12 19.40 -1.43 -33.51
N PHE A 13 19.41 -1.09 -34.80
CA PHE A 13 19.85 -1.99 -35.85
C PHE A 13 21.36 -1.81 -36.03
N GLY A 14 22.13 -2.87 -35.78
CA GLY A 14 23.53 -2.96 -36.15
C GLY A 14 23.64 -3.55 -37.56
N GLY A 15 24.34 -2.86 -38.45
CA GLY A 15 24.82 -3.45 -39.70
C GLY A 15 26.33 -3.51 -39.64
N ASP A 16 26.93 -4.64 -39.99
CA ASP A 16 28.35 -4.70 -40.28
C ASP A 16 28.62 -4.00 -41.63
N ASN A 17 29.70 -3.21 -41.74
CA ASN A 17 30.07 -2.50 -42.97
C ASN A 17 30.59 -3.44 -44.09
N SER A 18 30.22 -4.72 -44.05
CA SER A 18 30.82 -5.81 -44.82
C SER A 18 30.31 -5.95 -46.25
N GLY A 19 29.66 -4.93 -46.83
CA GLY A 19 29.22 -4.90 -48.23
C GLY A 19 28.21 -6.00 -48.66
N GLY A 20 27.82 -6.90 -47.76
CA GLY A 20 26.73 -7.85 -47.91
C GLY A 20 25.44 -7.25 -47.36
N ASN A 21 24.29 -7.72 -47.86
CA ASN A 21 22.97 -7.38 -47.30
C ASN A 21 23.02 -7.56 -45.77
N GLY A 22 23.01 -6.46 -45.02
CA GLY A 22 23.23 -6.45 -43.57
C GLY A 22 22.38 -7.52 -42.90
N ASN A 23 23.00 -8.31 -42.03
CA ASN A 23 22.30 -9.37 -41.34
C ASN A 23 21.24 -8.74 -40.42
N LEU A 24 19.96 -8.88 -40.76
CA LEU A 24 18.83 -8.38 -39.93
C LEU A 24 18.80 -9.01 -38.52
N ALA A 25 19.67 -9.99 -38.24
CA ALA A 25 19.82 -10.64 -36.96
C ALA A 25 20.57 -9.81 -35.90
N ASP A 26 21.38 -8.81 -36.27
CA ASP A 26 22.12 -7.97 -35.30
C ASP A 26 21.26 -6.78 -34.83
N THR A 27 20.17 -7.11 -34.13
CA THR A 27 19.30 -6.12 -33.50
C THR A 27 19.61 -6.03 -32.02
N TRP A 28 20.14 -4.89 -31.55
CA TRP A 28 20.41 -4.64 -30.14
C TRP A 28 19.21 -3.95 -29.49
N GLN A 29 18.80 -4.47 -28.33
CA GLN A 29 17.65 -3.99 -27.59
C GLN A 29 18.12 -3.30 -26.30
N TYR A 30 17.77 -2.03 -26.11
CA TYR A 30 18.04 -1.32 -24.85
C TYR A 30 16.87 -1.50 -23.87
N VAL A 31 17.10 -2.29 -22.82
CA VAL A 31 16.13 -2.53 -21.75
C VAL A 31 16.50 -1.65 -20.55
N SER A 32 15.61 -0.73 -20.18
CA SER A 32 15.77 0.10 -18.98
C SER A 32 15.29 -0.64 -17.74
N SER A 33 16.05 -0.56 -16.64
CA SER A 33 15.68 -1.13 -15.35
C SER A 33 14.44 -0.44 -14.76
N PRO A 34 13.63 -1.14 -13.94
CA PRO A 34 12.46 -0.52 -13.32
C PRO A 34 12.89 0.58 -12.34
N THR A 35 12.14 1.67 -12.30
CA THR A 35 12.32 2.78 -11.36
C THR A 35 10.97 3.22 -10.82
N ILE A 36 10.92 3.52 -9.53
CA ILE A 36 9.69 3.98 -8.87
C ILE A 36 9.64 5.50 -8.99
N THR A 37 8.64 6.02 -9.71
CA THR A 37 8.43 7.47 -9.88
C THR A 37 7.48 8.03 -8.85
N ASN A 38 6.53 7.22 -8.38
CA ASN A 38 5.66 7.56 -7.26
C ASN A 38 5.59 6.37 -6.30
N PRO A 39 6.23 6.44 -5.11
CA PRO A 39 6.16 5.35 -4.14
C PRO A 39 4.74 5.25 -3.53
N PRO A 40 4.38 4.07 -2.99
CA PRO A 40 3.17 3.94 -2.19
C PRO A 40 3.32 4.74 -0.89
N VAL A 41 2.18 5.03 -0.25
CA VAL A 41 2.11 5.79 1.01
C VAL A 41 1.37 4.97 2.04
N SER A 42 1.80 5.03 3.31
CA SER A 42 1.11 4.39 4.43
C SER A 42 -0.36 4.78 4.49
N GLN A 43 -1.20 3.82 4.85
CA GLN A 43 -2.65 3.97 4.91
C GLN A 43 -3.14 3.60 6.29
N ALA A 44 -4.27 4.18 6.66
CA ALA A 44 -4.92 3.91 7.91
C ALA A 44 -6.42 3.92 7.69
N THR A 45 -7.12 2.91 8.21
CA THR A 45 -8.57 2.75 8.05
C THR A 45 -9.19 2.08 9.28
N CYS A 46 -10.50 2.18 9.38
CA CYS A 46 -11.30 1.35 10.27
C CYS A 46 -11.38 -0.09 9.75
N GLU A 47 -11.51 -1.04 10.68
CA GLU A 47 -11.91 -2.41 10.37
C GLU A 47 -13.20 -2.40 9.53
N GLY A 48 -13.24 -3.23 8.48
CA GLY A 48 -14.33 -3.27 7.50
C GLY A 48 -14.23 -2.21 6.39
N GLY A 49 -13.32 -1.24 6.49
CA GLY A 49 -13.03 -0.28 5.43
C GLY A 49 -12.23 -0.89 4.28
N ALA A 50 -11.96 -0.09 3.25
CA ALA A 50 -11.18 -0.48 2.08
C ALA A 50 -9.92 0.40 1.95
N VAL A 51 -8.79 -0.21 1.60
CA VAL A 51 -7.51 0.48 1.40
C VAL A 51 -6.89 0.08 0.08
N THR A 52 -6.28 1.06 -0.61
CA THR A 52 -5.49 0.81 -1.82
C THR A 52 -4.08 1.40 -1.67
N PHE A 53 -3.07 0.55 -1.83
CA PHE A 53 -1.69 0.96 -2.03
C PHE A 53 -1.38 0.99 -3.52
N ALA A 54 -0.83 2.09 -4.03
CA ALA A 54 -0.50 2.21 -5.44
C ALA A 54 0.90 2.81 -5.63
N ALA A 55 1.63 2.29 -6.61
CA ALA A 55 2.91 2.84 -7.03
C ALA A 55 2.89 3.14 -8.54
N VAL A 56 3.64 4.16 -8.96
CA VAL A 56 3.88 4.43 -10.38
C VAL A 56 5.31 4.02 -10.71
N ILE A 57 5.44 3.15 -11.71
CA ILE A 57 6.71 2.57 -12.14
C ILE A 57 6.99 2.96 -13.59
N SER A 58 8.24 3.33 -13.85
CA SER A 58 8.78 3.47 -15.19
C SER A 58 9.85 2.40 -15.47
N GLY A 59 10.02 2.02 -16.74
CA GLY A 59 10.94 0.96 -17.15
C GLY A 59 10.45 0.27 -18.41
N SER A 60 11.32 -0.58 -18.97
CA SER A 60 11.01 -1.37 -20.15
C SER A 60 10.14 -2.58 -19.78
N ALA A 61 9.17 -2.89 -20.64
CA ALA A 61 8.27 -4.04 -20.46
C ALA A 61 8.94 -5.35 -20.95
N PRO A 62 8.47 -6.52 -20.51
CA PRO A 62 7.42 -6.74 -19.50
C PRO A 62 7.92 -6.43 -18.08
N LEU A 63 7.05 -5.77 -17.30
CA LEU A 63 7.24 -5.57 -15.86
C LEU A 63 6.46 -6.63 -15.11
N THR A 64 7.08 -7.25 -14.12
CA THR A 64 6.43 -8.14 -13.16
C THR A 64 6.34 -7.45 -11.80
N PHE A 65 5.18 -7.56 -11.17
CA PHE A 65 4.87 -6.93 -9.89
C PHE A 65 4.58 -8.00 -8.85
N GLN A 66 5.01 -7.78 -7.62
CA GLN A 66 4.70 -8.65 -6.49
C GLN A 66 4.64 -7.82 -5.22
N TRP A 67 3.45 -7.67 -4.67
CA TRP A 67 3.26 -7.13 -3.33
C TRP A 67 3.65 -8.15 -2.28
N ARG A 68 4.24 -7.66 -1.19
CA ARG A 68 4.66 -8.44 -0.04
C ARG A 68 4.28 -7.74 1.25
N ARG A 69 4.14 -8.56 2.30
CA ARG A 69 4.16 -8.12 3.69
C ARG A 69 5.46 -8.62 4.32
N GLY A 70 6.38 -7.70 4.57
CA GLY A 70 7.76 -7.99 4.90
C GLY A 70 8.43 -8.78 3.77
N LEU A 71 8.63 -10.07 4.01
CA LEU A 71 9.25 -11.00 3.06
C LEU A 71 8.25 -12.00 2.43
N ILE A 72 6.98 -11.97 2.84
CA ILE A 72 5.96 -12.92 2.39
C ILE A 72 5.21 -12.32 1.20
N ASN A 73 5.21 -13.04 0.07
CA ASN A 73 4.42 -12.64 -1.10
C ASN A 73 2.92 -12.73 -0.79
N LEU A 74 2.21 -11.65 -1.08
CA LEU A 74 0.76 -11.63 -1.06
C LEU A 74 0.22 -12.31 -2.32
N THR A 75 -0.95 -12.92 -2.18
CA THR A 75 -1.65 -13.56 -3.29
C THR A 75 -3.09 -13.08 -3.29
N ASP A 76 -3.64 -12.87 -4.48
CA ASP A 76 -5.03 -12.50 -4.62
C ASP A 76 -5.94 -13.61 -4.08
N GLY A 77 -6.97 -13.21 -3.34
CA GLY A 77 -7.89 -14.13 -2.69
C GLY A 77 -8.52 -13.54 -1.43
N GLY A 78 -9.74 -13.98 -1.13
CA GLY A 78 -10.51 -13.45 0.00
C GLY A 78 -10.81 -11.96 -0.22
N HIS A 79 -10.14 -11.12 0.56
CA HIS A 79 -10.26 -9.66 0.58
C HIS A 79 -9.03 -8.93 -0.02
N ILE A 80 -8.05 -9.66 -0.58
CA ILE A 80 -6.86 -9.08 -1.22
C ILE A 80 -6.98 -9.16 -2.74
N PHE A 81 -6.70 -8.05 -3.41
CA PHE A 81 -6.78 -7.91 -4.87
C PHE A 81 -5.58 -7.14 -5.44
N GLY A 82 -5.06 -7.57 -6.59
CA GLY A 82 -4.02 -6.85 -7.32
C GLY A 82 -2.61 -7.04 -6.76
N ALA A 83 -2.35 -8.12 -6.01
CA ALA A 83 -1.03 -8.46 -5.46
C ALA A 83 0.06 -8.60 -6.53
N GLU A 84 -0.30 -8.91 -7.77
CA GLU A 84 0.61 -8.98 -8.92
C GLU A 84 0.49 -7.76 -9.85
N THR A 85 0.02 -6.62 -9.34
CA THR A 85 -0.15 -5.39 -10.12
C THR A 85 0.52 -4.20 -9.43
N ALA A 86 0.50 -3.03 -10.09
CA ALA A 86 1.00 -1.79 -9.51
C ALA A 86 0.12 -1.24 -8.38
N ALA A 87 -1.08 -1.79 -8.17
CA ALA A 87 -2.01 -1.38 -7.12
C ALA A 87 -2.56 -2.58 -6.33
N LEU A 88 -2.32 -2.61 -5.02
CA LEU A 88 -2.87 -3.58 -4.09
C LEU A 88 -4.10 -2.98 -3.42
N THR A 89 -5.22 -3.69 -3.45
CA THR A 89 -6.43 -3.33 -2.71
C THR A 89 -6.74 -4.39 -1.67
N ILE A 90 -7.08 -3.95 -0.46
CA ILE A 90 -7.54 -4.79 0.64
C ILE A 90 -8.94 -4.30 1.02
N ASP A 91 -9.95 -5.14 0.79
CA ASP A 91 -11.37 -4.82 0.99
C ASP A 91 -12.19 -6.09 1.24
N PRO A 92 -12.81 -6.28 2.42
CA PRO A 92 -12.70 -5.43 3.61
C PRO A 92 -11.37 -5.64 4.36
N VAL A 93 -10.87 -4.61 5.00
CA VAL A 93 -9.69 -4.66 5.88
C VAL A 93 -10.05 -5.28 7.23
N THR A 94 -9.21 -6.19 7.73
CA THR A 94 -9.31 -6.80 9.06
C THR A 94 -8.14 -6.39 9.94
N ILE A 95 -8.26 -6.55 11.27
CA ILE A 95 -7.16 -6.28 12.20
C ILE A 95 -5.91 -7.13 11.89
N SER A 96 -6.09 -8.33 11.33
CA SER A 96 -4.97 -9.21 10.96
C SER A 96 -4.17 -8.73 9.74
N ASP A 97 -4.69 -7.76 9.00
CA ASP A 97 -4.01 -7.11 7.89
C ASP A 97 -3.09 -5.98 8.35
N ALA A 98 -3.23 -5.49 9.58
CA ALA A 98 -2.36 -4.44 10.12
C ALA A 98 -0.89 -4.88 10.10
N ALA A 99 -0.04 -4.09 9.44
CA ALA A 99 1.39 -4.37 9.36
C ALA A 99 2.18 -3.11 8.99
N PRO A 100 3.42 -2.95 9.50
CA PRO A 100 4.25 -1.78 9.21
C PRO A 100 5.05 -1.92 7.90
N ASP A 101 5.01 -3.08 7.23
CA ASP A 101 6.03 -3.52 6.27
C ASP A 101 5.48 -3.99 4.91
N TYR A 102 4.42 -3.36 4.40
CA TYR A 102 3.98 -3.62 3.04
C TYR A 102 4.97 -3.04 2.04
N ASN A 103 5.39 -3.84 1.05
CA ASN A 103 6.27 -3.38 -0.02
C ASN A 103 5.94 -4.03 -1.37
N LEU A 104 6.30 -3.34 -2.43
CA LEU A 104 6.12 -3.80 -3.81
C LEU A 104 7.49 -4.08 -4.44
N VAL A 105 7.65 -5.30 -4.94
CA VAL A 105 8.79 -5.69 -5.78
C VAL A 105 8.39 -5.57 -7.23
N VAL A 106 9.25 -4.92 -8.02
CA VAL A 106 9.05 -4.78 -9.45
C VAL A 106 10.31 -5.17 -10.20
N SER A 107 10.17 -6.05 -11.18
CA SER A 107 11.30 -6.59 -11.94
C SER A 107 11.04 -6.64 -13.44
N ASN A 108 12.14 -6.63 -14.20
CA ASN A 108 12.19 -6.95 -15.62
C ASN A 108 13.53 -7.61 -15.97
N ALA A 109 13.79 -7.80 -17.26
CA ALA A 109 15.03 -8.43 -17.73
C ALA A 109 16.32 -7.65 -17.39
N ALA A 110 16.23 -6.35 -17.09
CA ALA A 110 17.38 -5.51 -16.74
C ALA A 110 17.64 -5.45 -15.22
N GLY A 111 16.67 -5.81 -14.37
CA GLY A 111 16.87 -5.82 -12.92
C GLY A 111 15.58 -5.85 -12.10
N SER A 112 15.73 -5.63 -10.79
CA SER A 112 14.63 -5.59 -9.82
C SER A 112 14.82 -4.42 -8.85
N ILE A 113 13.71 -3.82 -8.43
CA ILE A 113 13.65 -2.77 -7.41
C ILE A 113 12.54 -3.11 -6.42
N THR A 114 12.72 -2.72 -5.16
CA THR A 114 11.70 -2.82 -4.11
C THR A 114 11.37 -1.42 -3.61
N THR A 115 10.10 -1.13 -3.34
CA THR A 115 9.69 0.12 -2.69
C THR A 115 10.21 0.18 -1.26
N ALA A 116 10.16 1.38 -0.65
CA ALA A 116 10.22 1.47 0.79
C ALA A 116 9.00 0.75 1.41
N ASP A 117 9.15 0.32 2.66
CA ASP A 117 8.07 -0.25 3.45
C ASP A 117 7.03 0.82 3.79
N VAL A 118 5.76 0.47 3.66
CA VAL A 118 4.62 1.30 4.05
C VAL A 118 3.74 0.57 5.06
N ALA A 119 3.14 1.33 5.97
CA ALA A 119 2.31 0.79 7.02
C ALA A 119 0.82 0.76 6.63
N LEU A 120 0.13 -0.29 7.05
CA LEU A 120 -1.32 -0.35 7.18
C LEU A 120 -1.68 -0.34 8.66
N SER A 121 -2.28 0.74 9.14
CA SER A 121 -2.88 0.82 10.47
C SER A 121 -4.37 0.54 10.39
N VAL A 122 -4.86 -0.37 11.24
CA VAL A 122 -6.28 -0.74 11.28
C VAL A 122 -6.83 -0.46 12.67
N TYR A 123 -7.86 0.37 12.72
CA TYR A 123 -8.53 0.74 13.97
C TYR A 123 -9.76 -0.15 14.16
N ALA A 124 -9.75 -0.95 15.22
CA ALA A 124 -10.90 -1.77 15.60
C ALA A 124 -12.05 -0.88 16.08
N THR A 125 -13.27 -1.19 15.64
CA THR A 125 -14.46 -0.45 16.08
C THR A 125 -14.67 -0.60 17.59
N GLY A 126 -14.86 0.51 18.31
CA GLY A 126 -15.08 0.55 19.75
C GLY A 126 -13.94 -0.01 20.61
N SER A 127 -12.71 -0.06 20.09
CA SER A 127 -11.56 -0.53 20.86
C SER A 127 -11.09 0.47 21.92
N GLY A 128 -11.39 1.75 21.74
CA GLY A 128 -10.82 2.86 22.50
C GLY A 128 -9.34 3.14 22.20
N ASP A 129 -8.68 2.31 21.39
CA ASP A 129 -7.28 2.50 20.97
C ASP A 129 -7.21 3.62 19.92
N ALA A 130 -7.16 4.85 20.42
CA ALA A 130 -7.23 6.06 19.63
C ALA A 130 -5.87 6.44 19.04
N ASN A 131 -4.75 5.93 19.59
CA ASN A 131 -3.42 6.14 19.03
C ASN A 131 -3.03 5.07 17.97
N GLY A 132 -3.72 3.92 17.94
CA GLY A 132 -3.51 2.83 17.00
C GLY A 132 -2.29 1.94 17.33
N ASP A 133 -1.89 1.86 18.60
CA ASP A 133 -0.75 1.06 19.07
C ASP A 133 -1.12 -0.39 19.44
N GLY A 134 -2.42 -0.71 19.40
CA GLY A 134 -2.99 -2.01 19.71
C GLY A 134 -3.34 -2.21 21.19
N LEU A 135 -3.19 -1.20 22.05
CA LEU A 135 -3.42 -1.27 23.49
C LEU A 135 -4.26 -0.08 23.97
N LEU A 136 -5.34 -0.36 24.69
CA LEU A 136 -6.08 0.69 25.39
C LEU A 136 -5.34 1.09 26.68
N THR A 137 -4.69 2.25 26.66
CA THR A 137 -3.91 2.80 27.77
C THR A 137 -4.21 4.28 28.01
N ALA A 138 -3.53 4.88 29.00
CA ALA A 138 -3.65 6.32 29.27
C ALA A 138 -3.18 7.18 28.08
N GLU A 139 -2.37 6.63 27.17
CA GLU A 139 -1.92 7.31 25.96
C GLU A 139 -3.06 7.58 24.97
N ASP A 140 -4.17 6.84 25.07
CA ASP A 140 -5.35 7.00 24.22
C ASP A 140 -6.27 8.15 24.65
N VAL A 141 -6.15 8.62 25.89
CA VAL A 141 -7.03 9.68 26.43
C VAL A 141 -6.88 10.99 25.65
N ALA A 142 -5.64 11.36 25.33
CA ALA A 142 -5.34 12.59 24.59
C ALA A 142 -5.83 12.55 23.13
N PRO A 143 -5.55 11.50 22.32
CA PRO A 143 -6.10 11.39 20.97
C PRO A 143 -7.62 11.22 20.98
N PHE A 144 -8.20 10.46 21.92
CA PHE A 144 -9.66 10.34 22.07
C PHE A 144 -10.32 11.71 22.32
N ALA A 145 -9.80 12.48 23.28
CA ALA A 145 -10.30 13.83 23.56
C ALA A 145 -10.08 14.78 22.36
N SER A 146 -8.98 14.61 21.62
CA SER A 146 -8.70 15.40 20.42
C SER A 146 -9.73 15.12 19.33
N PHE A 147 -10.08 13.85 19.10
CA PHE A 147 -11.12 13.47 18.14
C PHE A 147 -12.49 14.01 18.54
N LEU A 148 -12.85 13.94 19.82
CA LEU A 148 -14.12 14.46 20.35
C LEU A 148 -14.25 15.99 20.23
N LEU A 149 -13.15 16.73 20.44
CA LEU A 149 -13.17 18.20 20.53
C LEU A 149 -12.90 18.91 19.19
N ALA A 150 -12.37 18.23 18.17
CA ALA A 150 -11.88 18.89 16.96
C ALA A 150 -12.98 19.37 15.99
N GLY A 151 -14.22 18.86 16.07
CA GLY A 151 -15.28 19.20 15.10
C GLY A 151 -14.89 18.99 13.62
N GLY A 152 -13.82 18.22 13.36
CA GLY A 152 -13.20 18.01 12.06
C GLY A 152 -13.50 16.62 11.51
N PRO A 153 -13.23 16.37 10.21
CA PRO A 153 -13.55 15.10 9.57
C PRO A 153 -12.81 13.95 10.26
N PRO A 154 -13.47 12.79 10.43
CA PRO A 154 -12.92 11.65 11.14
C PRO A 154 -11.60 11.21 10.50
N GLY A 155 -10.53 11.25 11.27
CA GLY A 155 -9.35 10.44 10.97
C GLY A 155 -9.70 8.96 11.17
N PRO A 156 -8.82 8.03 10.74
CA PRO A 156 -9.05 6.60 10.85
C PRO A 156 -9.23 6.10 12.29
N GLY A 157 -8.83 6.88 13.31
CA GLY A 157 -9.10 6.59 14.72
C GLY A 157 -10.54 6.86 15.20
N PHE A 158 -11.43 7.39 14.34
CA PHE A 158 -12.82 7.67 14.72
C PHE A 158 -13.60 6.42 15.13
N CYS A 159 -13.47 5.33 14.37
CA CYS A 159 -14.12 4.07 14.73
C CYS A 159 -13.59 3.47 16.03
N ALA A 160 -12.31 3.68 16.36
CA ALA A 160 -11.79 3.25 17.65
C ALA A 160 -12.43 4.04 18.80
N GLY A 161 -12.72 5.33 18.58
CA GLY A 161 -13.40 6.18 19.54
C GLY A 161 -14.92 6.00 19.62
N ASP A 162 -15.59 5.55 18.56
CA ASP A 162 -17.02 5.23 18.57
C ASP A 162 -17.24 3.93 19.36
N MET A 163 -17.42 4.09 20.67
CA MET A 163 -17.45 2.99 21.64
C MET A 163 -18.82 2.34 21.73
N ASN A 164 -19.87 3.01 21.25
CA ASN A 164 -21.24 2.49 21.25
C ASN A 164 -21.68 1.97 19.86
N ALA A 165 -20.83 2.17 18.84
CA ALA A 165 -21.02 1.79 17.44
C ALA A 165 -22.27 2.43 16.79
N ASP A 166 -22.61 3.67 17.17
CA ASP A 166 -23.72 4.42 16.60
C ASP A 166 -23.31 5.25 15.36
N GLY A 167 -22.02 5.22 15.00
CA GLY A 167 -21.44 5.94 13.87
C GLY A 167 -21.12 7.40 14.18
N GLN A 168 -21.21 7.83 15.44
CA GLN A 168 -20.87 9.15 15.92
C GLN A 168 -19.82 9.02 17.03
N LEU A 169 -18.88 9.97 17.07
CA LEU A 169 -17.98 10.14 18.21
C LEU A 169 -18.47 11.34 19.00
N ASP A 170 -19.22 11.08 20.07
CA ASP A 170 -19.86 12.11 20.88
C ASP A 170 -19.76 11.85 22.40
N ALA A 171 -20.55 12.58 23.18
CA ALA A 171 -20.52 12.46 24.63
C ALA A 171 -20.95 11.07 25.16
N LEU A 172 -21.69 10.30 24.35
CA LEU A 172 -22.14 8.95 24.67
C LEU A 172 -20.98 7.94 24.64
N ASP A 173 -19.88 8.23 23.94
CA ASP A 173 -18.69 7.38 23.89
C ASP A 173 -17.75 7.54 25.08
N ILE A 174 -17.85 8.67 25.80
CA ILE A 174 -16.96 8.99 26.92
C ILE A 174 -17.09 7.95 28.05
N GLN A 175 -18.32 7.60 28.43
CA GLN A 175 -18.53 6.66 29.54
C GLN A 175 -18.05 5.24 29.19
N PRO A 176 -18.41 4.67 28.03
CA PRO A 176 -17.83 3.41 27.57
C PRO A 176 -16.30 3.44 27.47
N PHE A 177 -15.69 4.50 26.93
CA PHE A 177 -14.25 4.66 26.82
C PHE A 177 -13.57 4.62 28.20
N VAL A 178 -14.05 5.42 29.15
CA VAL A 178 -13.51 5.45 30.51
C VAL A 178 -13.69 4.10 31.19
N SER A 179 -14.82 3.43 30.98
CA SER A 179 -15.11 2.12 31.56
C SER A 179 -14.16 1.04 31.04
N ALA A 180 -13.86 1.06 29.74
CA ALA A 180 -12.89 0.16 29.12
C ALA A 180 -11.46 0.42 29.63
N LEU A 181 -11.09 1.69 29.80
CA LEU A 181 -9.75 2.10 30.26
C LEU A 181 -9.46 1.72 31.72
N ILE A 182 -10.48 1.72 32.59
CA ILE A 182 -10.33 1.43 34.03
C ILE A 182 -10.71 -0.02 34.39
N SER A 183 -11.12 -0.82 33.42
CA SER A 183 -11.42 -2.24 33.65
C SER A 183 -10.11 -2.99 33.93
N PRO A 184 -10.02 -3.74 35.05
CA PRO A 184 -8.81 -4.47 35.45
C PRO A 184 -8.49 -5.68 34.57
#